data_AF-A0A3D5IV69-F1
#
_entry.id   AF-A0A3D5IV69-F1
#
_cell.length_a   1.000
_cell.length_b   1.000
_cell.length_c   1.000
_cell.angle_alpha   90.00
_cell.angle_beta   90.00
_cell.angle_gamma   90.00
#
_symmetry.space_group_name_H-M   'P 1'
#
loop_
_entity.id
_entity.type
_entity.pdbx_description
1 polymer ?
#
loop_
_entity_poly.entity_id
_entity_poly.type
_entity_poly.pdbx_seq_one_letter_code
_entity_poly.pdbx_strand_id
1 'polypeptide(L)' 'DESIHLDKAKSVFFDDSKTVLKSAKKFGIGTVVAISKPSSKIETKLVEGFINIETFEHTLPVKPHA' A
#
# COMPACT_ATOMS: atom_id res chain seq x y z
N ASP A 1 -22.69 -0.93 14.61
CA ASP A 1 -21.72 -1.10 13.51
C ASP A 1 -21.93 -0.05 12.44
N GLU A 2 -21.33 1.13 12.62
CA GLU A 2 -21.29 2.13 11.56
C GLU A 2 -20.12 1.79 10.62
N SER A 3 -20.43 1.24 9.46
CA SER A 3 -19.47 1.16 8.37
C SER A 3 -19.21 2.58 7.86
N ILE A 4 -17.96 3.02 7.89
CA ILE A 4 -17.50 4.17 7.12
C ILE A 4 -17.95 3.97 5.66
N HIS A 5 -18.66 4.93 5.08
CA HIS A 5 -19.07 4.92 3.67
C HIS A 5 -17.85 5.11 2.76
N LEU A 6 -16.97 4.11 2.73
CA LEU A 6 -15.72 4.13 1.97
C LEU A 6 -16.01 3.99 0.47
N ASP A 7 -15.74 5.03 -0.30
CA ASP A 7 -15.64 4.92 -1.76
C ASP A 7 -14.37 4.13 -2.11
N LYS A 8 -14.55 2.83 -2.36
CA LYS A 8 -13.45 1.89 -2.60
C LYS A 8 -12.66 2.24 -3.87
N ALA A 9 -13.32 2.77 -4.88
CA ALA A 9 -12.66 3.11 -6.14
C ALA A 9 -11.71 4.30 -5.98
N LYS A 10 -11.99 5.19 -5.02
CA LYS A 10 -11.16 6.36 -4.69
C LYS A 10 -10.25 6.15 -3.48
N SER A 11 -10.13 4.92 -2.97
CA SER A 11 -9.28 4.61 -1.84
C SER A 11 -7.95 3.97 -2.27
N VAL A 12 -6.96 4.13 -1.39
CA VAL A 12 -5.66 3.49 -1.50
C VAL A 12 -5.40 2.63 -0.26
N PHE A 13 -4.77 1.47 -0.46
CA PHE A 13 -4.39 0.56 0.60
C PHE A 13 -2.92 0.17 0.48
N PHE A 14 -2.20 0.22 1.60
CA PHE A 14 -0.78 -0.10 1.72
C PHE A 14 -0.58 -1.24 2.72
N ASP A 15 0.20 -2.24 2.37
CA ASP A 15 0.54 -3.38 3.25
C ASP A 15 1.81 -4.09 2.73
N ASP A 16 2.42 -4.95 3.53
CA ASP A 16 3.62 -5.73 3.17
C ASP A 16 3.32 -7.23 2.92
N SER A 17 2.09 -7.67 3.16
CA SER A 17 1.65 -9.05 3.00
C SER A 17 0.92 -9.29 1.68
N LYS A 18 1.49 -10.18 0.84
CA LYS A 18 0.91 -10.57 -0.47
C LYS A 18 -0.53 -11.08 -0.36
N THR A 19 -0.90 -11.78 0.72
CA THR A 19 -2.26 -12.31 0.89
C THR A 19 -3.27 -11.22 1.24
N VAL A 20 -2.86 -10.24 2.04
CA VAL A 20 -3.68 -9.07 2.39
C VAL A 20 -3.87 -8.18 1.17
N LEU A 21 -2.81 -7.90 0.41
CA LEU A 21 -2.87 -7.12 -0.82
C LEU A 21 -3.80 -7.75 -1.87
N LYS A 22 -3.76 -9.09 -2.03
CA LYS A 22 -4.72 -9.81 -2.89
C LYS A 22 -6.15 -9.65 -2.43
N SER A 23 -6.38 -9.68 -1.11
CA SER A 23 -7.70 -9.50 -0.52
C SER A 23 -8.23 -8.08 -0.73
N ALA A 24 -7.38 -7.05 -0.56
CA ALA A 24 -7.73 -5.65 -0.84
C ALA A 24 -8.12 -5.43 -2.30
N LYS A 25 -7.36 -6.01 -3.24
CA LYS A 25 -7.70 -5.98 -4.68
C LYS A 25 -9.03 -6.68 -4.96
N LYS A 26 -9.27 -7.85 -4.37
CA LYS A 26 -10.56 -8.57 -4.49
C LYS A 26 -11.73 -7.80 -3.87
N PHE A 27 -11.49 -7.06 -2.79
CA PHE A 27 -12.49 -6.24 -2.11
C PHE A 27 -12.92 -5.01 -2.93
N GLY A 28 -12.11 -4.60 -3.91
CA GLY A 28 -12.40 -3.50 -4.83
C GLY A 28 -11.73 -2.18 -4.49
N ILE A 29 -10.65 -2.19 -3.70
CA ILE A 29 -9.82 -0.98 -3.48
C ILE A 29 -9.19 -0.55 -4.81
N GLY A 30 -9.34 0.72 -5.16
CA GLY A 30 -8.90 1.27 -6.45
C GLY A 30 -7.39 1.23 -6.62
N THR A 31 -6.63 1.54 -5.57
CA THR A 31 -5.17 1.52 -5.59
C THR A 31 -4.62 0.63 -4.47
N VAL A 32 -3.82 -0.38 -4.82
CA VAL A 32 -3.20 -1.30 -3.85
C VAL A 32 -1.69 -1.27 -4.04
N VAL A 33 -0.96 -0.90 -2.99
CA VAL A 33 0.49 -0.68 -3.01
C VAL A 33 1.16 -1.59 -1.98
N ALA A 34 2.23 -2.25 -2.39
CA ALA A 34 3.05 -3.09 -1.52
C ALA A 34 4.20 -2.28 -0.92
N ILE A 35 4.41 -2.42 0.39
CA ILE A 35 5.61 -1.94 1.07
C ILE A 35 6.67 -3.05 0.96
N SER A 36 7.62 -2.88 0.05
CA SER A 36 8.67 -3.88 -0.22
C SER A 36 9.79 -3.87 0.81
N LYS A 37 9.86 -2.84 1.66
CA LYS A 37 10.85 -2.74 2.76
C LYS A 37 10.19 -2.29 4.07
N PRO A 38 9.43 -3.17 4.75
CA PRO A 38 8.70 -2.80 5.95
C PRO A 38 9.59 -2.51 7.18
N SER A 39 10.88 -2.86 7.12
CA SER A 39 11.86 -2.55 8.15
C SER A 39 13.18 -2.11 7.55
N SER A 40 13.80 -1.08 8.12
CA SER A 40 15.12 -0.59 7.69
C SER A 40 16.23 -1.63 7.85
N LYS A 41 16.00 -2.66 8.68
CA LYS A 41 16.96 -3.71 9.02
C LYS A 41 16.89 -4.94 8.10
N ILE A 42 15.96 -4.98 7.15
CA ILE A 42 15.79 -6.12 6.25
C ILE A 42 15.98 -5.70 4.80
N GLU A 43 16.31 -6.68 3.95
CA GLU A 43 16.40 -6.47 2.51
C GLU A 43 15.04 -6.19 1.89
N THR A 44 15.06 -5.42 0.80
CA THR A 44 13.87 -5.15 0.00
C THR A 44 13.37 -6.44 -0.66
N LYS A 45 12.08 -6.74 -0.50
CA LYS A 45 11.40 -7.87 -1.12
C LYS A 45 10.25 -7.38 -2.00
N LEU A 46 10.41 -7.52 -3.31
CA LEU A 46 9.35 -7.15 -4.26
C LEU A 46 8.13 -8.09 -4.13
N VAL A 47 6.95 -7.48 -4.15
CA VAL A 47 5.68 -8.19 -4.23
C VAL A 47 5.16 -8.11 -5.66
N GLU A 48 5.35 -9.19 -6.41
CA GLU A 48 4.91 -9.30 -7.81
C GLU A 48 3.41 -9.03 -7.97
N GLY A 49 3.07 -8.26 -9.02
CA GLY A 49 1.68 -7.93 -9.37
C GLY A 49 1.11 -6.71 -8.64
N PHE A 50 1.95 -5.98 -7.90
CA PHE A 50 1.59 -4.75 -7.18
C PHE A 50 2.58 -3.62 -7.46
N ILE A 51 2.16 -2.39 -7.23
CA ILE A 51 3.06 -1.23 -7.16
C ILE A 51 3.88 -1.39 -5.90
N ASN A 52 5.21 -1.29 -5.97
CA ASN A 52 6.09 -1.49 -4.83
C ASN A 52 6.73 -0.16 -4.42
N ILE A 53 6.73 0.13 -3.12
CA ILE A 53 7.47 1.24 -2.50
C ILE A 53 8.31 0.70 -1.37
N GLU A 54 9.52 1.24 -1.16
CA GLU A 54 10.31 0.90 0.02
C GLU A 54 9.85 1.71 1.24
N THR A 55 9.56 2.99 1.03
CA THR A 55 9.10 3.92 2.06
C THR A 55 7.94 4.76 1.52
N PHE A 56 7.16 5.37 2.42
CA PHE A 56 6.10 6.31 2.02
C PHE A 56 6.62 7.54 1.29
N GLU A 57 7.91 7.88 1.42
CA GLU A 57 8.50 9.01 0.69
C GLU A 57 8.44 8.82 -0.83
N HIS A 58 8.40 7.56 -1.30
CA HIS A 58 8.28 7.23 -2.72
C HIS A 58 6.87 7.50 -3.30
N THR A 59 5.86 7.81 -2.48
CA THR A 59 4.48 8.05 -2.94
C THR A 59 4.15 9.54 -3.14
N LEU A 60 5.10 10.43 -2.87
CA LEU A 60 4.85 11.88 -2.76
C LEU A 60 5.26 12.65 -4.02
N PRO A 61 4.54 13.75 -4.34
CA PRO A 61 5.15 15.03 -4.68
C PRO A 61 4.94 15.97 -3.48
N VAL A 62 5.57 15.67 -2.35
CA VAL A 62 5.45 16.48 -1.14
C VAL A 62 6.83 16.54 -0.51
N LYS A 63 7.42 17.75 -0.51
CA LYS A 63 8.70 17.98 0.15
C LYS A 63 8.53 17.58 1.63
N PRO A 64 9.44 16.76 2.19
CA PRO A 64 9.41 16.46 3.61
C PRO A 64 9.45 17.78 4.40
N HIS A 65 8.67 17.88 5.48
CA HIS A 65 8.87 18.95 6.45
C HIS A 65 10.27 18.78 7.04
N ALA A 66 11.10 19.82 6.84
CA ALA A 66 12.45 19.91 7.39
C ALA A 66 12.45 19.92 8.92
#